data_AF-A0A8C5FQ13-F1
#
_entry.id   AF-A0A8C5FQ13-F1
#
_cell.length_a   1.000
_cell.length_b   1.000
_cell.length_c   1.000
_cell.angle_alpha   90.00
_cell.angle_beta   90.00
_cell.angle_gamma   90.00
#
_symmetry.space_group_name_H-M   'P 1'
#
loop_
_entity.id
_entity.type
_entity.pdbx_description
1 polymer ?
#
loop_
_entity_poly.entity_id
_entity_poly.type
_entity_poly.pdbx_seq_one_letter_code
_entity_poly.pdbx_strand_id
1 'polypeptide(L)' 'LNCPRLSGKYEGEWLGNKRHGYGCTAFPDGTKEEGKYKQNVLVSASLMDAFIQRGLV' A
#
# COMPACT_ATOMS: atom_id res chain seq x y z
N LEU A 1 4.06 -7.17 -5.63
CA LEU A 1 4.56 -6.75 -4.30
C LEU A 1 3.91 -7.64 -3.26
N ASN A 2 4.67 -8.12 -2.27
CA ASN A 2 4.13 -8.96 -1.22
C ASN A 2 3.61 -8.06 -0.08
N CYS A 3 2.52 -7.34 -0.34
CA CYS A 3 1.95 -6.42 0.63
C CYS A 3 1.63 -7.15 1.95
N PRO A 4 2.30 -6.83 3.07
CA PRO A 4 2.17 -7.59 4.30
C PRO A 4 0.74 -7.50 4.80
N ARG A 5 0.19 -8.62 5.27
CA ARG A 5 -1.19 -8.68 5.75
C ARG A 5 -1.28 -7.94 7.08
N LEU A 6 -1.64 -6.65 7.03
CA LEU A 6 -2.18 -5.87 8.15
C LEU A 6 -1.16 -5.44 9.23
N SER A 7 0.08 -5.13 8.86
CA SER A 7 1.11 -4.75 9.83
C SER A 7 1.32 -3.23 10.01
N GLY A 8 0.53 -2.39 9.32
CA GLY A 8 0.76 -0.94 9.31
C GLY A 8 2.06 -0.54 8.59
N LYS A 9 2.73 -1.48 7.92
CA LYS A 9 4.01 -1.25 7.27
C LYS A 9 3.81 -0.85 5.82
N TYR A 10 4.54 0.19 5.43
CA TYR A 10 4.75 0.55 4.04
C TYR A 10 5.82 -0.36 3.44
N GLU A 11 5.47 -1.07 2.37
CA GLU A 11 6.37 -1.89 1.57
C GLU A 11 6.40 -1.33 0.16
N GLY A 12 7.53 -0.75 -0.23
CA GLY A 12 7.67 -0.09 -1.52
C GLY A 12 9.08 0.38 -1.76
N GLU A 13 9.26 1.06 -2.88
CA GLU A 13 10.57 1.59 -3.25
C GLU A 13 10.92 2.85 -2.43
N TRP A 14 12.21 2.97 -2.09
CA TRP A 14 12.75 4.11 -1.37
C TRP A 14 13.97 4.64 -2.14
N LEU A 15 14.01 5.94 -2.38
CA LEU A 15 15.12 6.61 -3.05
C LEU A 15 15.62 7.76 -2.17
N GLY A 16 16.86 7.66 -1.68
CA GLY A 16 17.50 8.73 -0.91
C GLY A 16 16.71 9.13 0.35
N ASN A 17 16.30 8.14 1.17
CA ASN A 17 15.48 8.35 2.36
C ASN A 17 14.06 8.90 2.10
N LYS A 18 13.60 8.92 0.85
CA LYS A 18 12.24 9.35 0.48
C LYS A 18 11.48 8.22 -0.21
N ARG A 19 10.18 8.14 0.02
CA ARG A 19 9.30 7.22 -0.69
C ARG A 19 9.28 7.55 -2.18
N HIS A 20 9.58 6.56 -3.02
CA HIS A 20 9.62 6.68 -4.48
C HIS A 20 9.07 5.39 -5.11
N GLY A 21 8.76 5.38 -6.40
CA GLY A 21 8.33 4.17 -7.10
C GLY A 21 6.98 3.64 -6.64
N TYR A 22 6.75 2.34 -6.78
CA TYR A 22 5.49 1.72 -6.36
C TYR A 22 5.61 1.18 -4.93
N GLY A 23 4.58 1.39 -4.11
CA GLY A 23 4.52 0.91 -2.74
C GLY A 23 3.12 0.57 -2.28
N CYS A 24 3.01 -0.20 -1.21
CA CYS A 24 1.77 -0.66 -0.63
C CYS A 24 1.83 -0.56 0.89
N THR A 25 0.75 -0.07 1.49
CA THR A 25 0.58 0.07 2.94
C THR A 25 -0.66 -0.72 3.32
N ALA A 26 -0.52 -1.65 4.25
CA ALA A 26 -1.67 -2.35 4.82
C ALA A 26 -1.92 -1.82 6.22
N PHE A 27 -3.10 -1.30 6.47
CA PHE A 27 -3.52 -0.82 7.78
C PHE A 27 -4.02 -1.99 8.63
N PRO A 28 -3.87 -1.91 9.96
CA PRO A 28 -4.44 -2.90 10.87
C PRO A 28 -5.96 -2.97 10.79
N ASP A 29 -6.62 -1.89 10.33
CA ASP A 29 -8.06 -1.79 10.11
C ASP A 29 -8.60 -2.71 8.99
N GLY A 30 -7.74 -3.40 8.25
CA GLY A 30 -8.12 -4.22 7.11
C GLY A 30 -7.78 -3.56 5.77
N THR A 31 -7.77 -2.24 5.73
CA THR A 31 -7.63 -1.46 4.51
C THR A 31 -6.23 -1.60 3.93
N LYS A 32 -6.13 -1.76 2.62
CA LYS A 32 -4.86 -1.77 1.90
C LYS A 32 -4.82 -0.60 0.92
N GLU A 33 -3.72 0.14 0.96
CA GLU A 33 -3.45 1.24 0.05
C GLU A 33 -2.21 0.93 -0.77
N GLU A 34 -2.37 0.64 -2.04
CA GLU A 34 -1.26 0.40 -2.98
C GLU A 34 -1.18 1.49 -4.03
N GLY A 35 0.01 2.00 -4.31
CA GLY A 35 0.14 3.24 -5.07
C GLY A 35 1.55 3.62 -5.46
N LYS A 36 1.67 4.55 -6.41
CA LYS A 36 2.94 5.15 -6.79
C LYS A 36 3.25 6.39 -5.95
N TYR A 37 4.46 6.42 -5.41
CA TYR A 37 5.07 7.53 -4.69
C TYR A 37 6.13 8.19 -5.56
N LYS A 38 6.18 9.51 -5.58
CA LYS A 38 7.22 10.30 -6.24
C LYS A 38 7.66 11.39 -5.31
N GLN A 39 8.90 11.32 -4.83
CA GLN A 39 9.50 12.32 -3.93
C GLN A 39 8.65 12.56 -2.66
N ASN A 40 8.20 11.47 -2.02
CA ASN A 40 7.33 11.51 -0.84
C ASN A 40 5.87 11.96 -1.09
N VAL A 41 5.49 12.21 -2.35
CA VAL A 41 4.11 12.52 -2.76
C VAL A 41 3.47 11.28 -3.35
N LEU A 42 2.27 10.94 -2.87
CA LEU A 42 1.45 9.88 -3.45
C LEU A 42 0.84 10.37 -4.76
N VAL A 43 1.24 9.78 -5.88
CA VAL A 43 0.84 10.18 -7.24
C VAL A 43 -0.38 9.37 -7.70
N SER A 44 -0.44 8.10 -7.32
CA SER A 44 -1.53 7.20 -7.67
C SER A 44 -1.74 6.30 -6.49
N ALA A 45 -2.96 6.24 -5.96
CA ALA A 45 -3.33 5.38 -4.84
C ALA A 45 -4.56 4.58 -5.24
N SER A 46 -4.44 3.27 -5.14
CA SER A 46 -5.50 2.30 -5.23
C SER A 46 -5.82 1.87 -3.81
N LEU A 47 -6.90 2.42 -3.27
CA LEU A 47 -7.52 1.97 -2.04
C LEU A 47 -8.23 0.65 -2.35
N MET A 48 -7.63 -0.44 -1.92
CA MET A 48 -8.29 -1.73 -1.84
C MET A 48 -8.96 -1.79 -0.47
N ASP A 49 -10.26 -1.58 -0.46
CA ASP A 49 -11.02 -1.82 0.76
C ASP A 49 -10.88 -3.28 1.19
N ALA A 50 -10.68 -3.47 2.49
CA ALA A 50 -10.53 -4.75 3.17
C ALA A 50 -11.65 -5.76 2.87
N PHE A 51 -12.82 -5.26 2.46
CA PHE A 51 -14.02 -6.08 2.29
C PHE A 51 -13.94 -7.08 1.15
N ILE A 52 -13.12 -6.87 0.11
CA ILE A 52 -13.12 -7.73 -1.08
C ILE A 52 -12.14 -8.91 -0.96
N GLN A 53 -12.03 -9.52 0.23
CA GLN A 53 -11.42 -10.85 0.38
C GLN A 53 -12.30 -11.90 1.07
N ARG A 54 -13.60 -11.63 1.28
CA ARG A 54 -14.55 -12.65 1.75
C ARG A 54 -15.85 -12.65 0.96
N GLY A 55 -15.79 -12.90 -0.35
CA GLY A 55 -17.00 -12.89 -1.18
C GLY A 55 -16.93 -13.47 -2.59
N LEU A 56 -16.02 -14.41 -2.89
CA LEU A 56 -16.37 -15.45 -3.86
C LEU A 56 -16.79 -16.67 -3.05
N VAL A 57 -18.10 -16.79 -2.84
CA VAL A 57 -18.80 -18.07 -2.78
C VAL A 57 -18.94 -18.62 -4.19
#